data_AF-A0A6N2UCD8-F1
#
_entry.id   AF-A0A6N2UCD8-F1
#
_cell.length_a   1.000
_cell.length_b   1.000
_cell.length_c   1.000
_cell.angle_alpha   90.00
_cell.angle_beta   90.00
_cell.angle_gamma   90.00
#
_symmetry.space_group_name_H-M   'P 1'
#
loop_
_entity.id
_entity.type
_entity.pdbx_description
1 polymer ?
#
loop_
_entity_poly.entity_id
_entity_poly.type
_entity_poly.pdbx_seq_one_letter_code
_entity_poly.pdbx_strand_id
1 'polypeptide(L)'
;MEFLKKYKHTLIIPIYGIFYMLAFGYVEQRKVPINIIHMKIDDYIPFCEYFIIPYLLWFAYVAVTVFYFAFINKNKQEYWQFILTLGIGMTLFIVVSLIYPNGQNLRPELTGDGIFIQLVQYLYTIDTPTNILPSIHVFNSIACCIAVFHHKPFQKRKVLLTGTAVLTTLIVLATVFLKQHTLVDVIAAAALNLVCYQLLYKPRAVHAEKPARV
;
A
#
# COMPACT_ATOMS: atom_id res chain seq x y z
N MET A 1 -24.81 -8.23 -21.83
CA MET A 1 -23.55 -8.13 -22.61
C MET A 1 -22.92 -6.73 -22.62
N GLU A 2 -23.68 -5.63 -22.70
CA GLU A 2 -23.10 -4.26 -22.72
C GLU A 2 -22.40 -3.84 -21.41
N PHE A 3 -22.93 -4.24 -20.25
CA PHE A 3 -22.30 -3.97 -18.95
C PHE A 3 -20.89 -4.57 -18.83
N LEU A 4 -20.71 -5.82 -19.30
CA LEU A 4 -19.41 -6.49 -19.33
C LEU A 4 -18.43 -5.82 -20.30
N LYS A 5 -18.91 -5.30 -21.45
CA LYS A 5 -18.07 -4.52 -22.38
C LYS A 5 -17.62 -3.20 -21.76
N LYS A 6 -18.49 -2.53 -20.98
CA LYS A 6 -18.20 -1.25 -20.32
C LYS A 6 -17.12 -1.37 -19.24
N TYR A 7 -17.17 -2.42 -18.43
CA TYR A 7 -16.23 -2.63 -17.31
C TYR A 7 -15.16 -3.69 -17.58
N LYS A 8 -14.93 -4.09 -18.84
CA LYS A 8 -13.89 -5.08 -19.18
C LYS A 8 -12.50 -4.72 -18.62
N HIS A 9 -12.19 -3.43 -18.52
CA HIS A 9 -10.94 -2.96 -17.94
C HIS A 9 -10.78 -3.31 -16.45
N THR A 10 -11.87 -3.42 -15.69
CA THR A 10 -11.82 -3.77 -14.25
C THR A 10 -11.53 -5.24 -14.01
N LEU A 11 -11.64 -6.11 -15.02
CA LEU A 11 -11.30 -7.54 -14.92
C LEU A 11 -9.82 -7.76 -14.60
N ILE A 12 -8.95 -6.79 -14.88
CA ILE A 12 -7.53 -6.87 -14.50
C ILE A 12 -7.35 -6.95 -12.98
N ILE A 13 -8.25 -6.34 -12.19
CA ILE A 13 -8.16 -6.29 -10.72
C ILE A 13 -8.29 -7.70 -10.11
N PRO A 14 -9.37 -8.47 -10.33
CA PRO A 14 -9.48 -9.82 -9.78
C PRO A 14 -8.46 -10.78 -10.38
N ILE A 15 -8.12 -10.65 -11.68
CA ILE A 15 -7.10 -11.51 -12.31
C ILE A 15 -5.75 -11.29 -11.64
N TYR A 16 -5.30 -10.03 -11.55
CA TYR A 16 -4.06 -9.69 -10.86
C TYR A 16 -4.10 -10.07 -9.39
N GLY A 17 -5.24 -9.85 -8.71
CA GLY A 17 -5.43 -10.23 -7.31
C GLY A 17 -5.21 -11.72 -7.07
N ILE A 18 -5.72 -12.60 -7.95
CA ILE A 18 -5.48 -14.05 -7.84
C ILE A 18 -3.99 -14.36 -7.97
N PHE A 19 -3.32 -13.85 -9.01
CA PHE A 19 -1.88 -14.08 -9.20
C PHE A 19 -1.05 -13.53 -8.04
N TYR A 20 -1.41 -12.35 -7.54
CA TYR A 20 -0.74 -11.72 -6.41
C TYR A 20 -0.90 -12.58 -5.15
N MET A 21 -2.11 -13.06 -4.83
CA MET A 21 -2.33 -13.89 -3.64
C MET A 21 -1.58 -15.23 -3.72
N LEU A 22 -1.48 -15.83 -4.91
CA LEU A 22 -0.67 -17.04 -5.11
C LEU A 22 0.81 -16.77 -4.89
N ALA A 23 1.34 -15.68 -5.46
CA ALA A 23 2.73 -15.28 -5.29
C ALA A 23 3.06 -14.88 -3.84
N PHE A 24 2.16 -14.13 -3.20
CA PHE A 24 2.25 -13.74 -1.80
C PHE A 24 2.29 -14.97 -0.89
N GLY A 25 1.34 -15.90 -1.07
CA GLY A 25 1.32 -17.15 -0.32
C GLY A 25 2.59 -17.99 -0.53
N TYR A 26 3.15 -17.99 -1.74
CA TYR A 26 4.42 -18.66 -2.02
C TYR A 26 5.60 -18.02 -1.28
N VAL A 27 5.75 -16.68 -1.30
CA VAL A 27 6.87 -16.01 -0.62
C VAL A 27 6.78 -16.14 0.91
N GLU A 28 5.58 -16.11 1.48
CA GLU A 28 5.35 -16.25 2.92
C GLU A 28 5.63 -17.67 3.44
N GLN A 29 5.36 -18.69 2.63
CA GLN A 29 5.57 -20.09 3.03
C GLN A 29 7.00 -20.58 2.75
N ARG A 30 7.81 -19.78 2.04
CA ARG A 30 9.15 -20.16 1.61
C ARG A 30 10.10 -20.20 2.81
N LYS A 31 10.67 -21.37 3.08
CA LYS A 31 11.68 -21.56 4.13
C LYS A 31 13.08 -21.27 3.60
N VAL A 32 13.52 -20.02 3.71
CA VAL A 32 14.86 -19.56 3.36
C VAL A 32 15.43 -18.68 4.47
N PRO A 33 16.78 -18.56 4.58
CA PRO A 33 17.39 -17.61 5.50
C PRO A 33 16.88 -16.19 5.24
N ILE A 34 16.43 -15.51 6.30
CA ILE A 34 15.91 -14.15 6.24
C ILE A 34 16.98 -13.14 6.66
N ASN A 35 17.02 -12.00 5.99
CA ASN A 35 17.85 -10.87 6.38
C ASN A 35 17.06 -9.98 7.34
N ILE A 36 17.52 -9.88 8.58
CA ILE A 36 16.87 -9.04 9.58
C ILE A 36 17.19 -7.57 9.30
N ILE A 37 16.15 -6.79 9.04
CA ILE A 37 16.22 -5.34 8.91
C ILE A 37 15.96 -4.74 10.28
N HIS A 38 16.85 -3.85 10.72
CA HIS A 38 16.73 -3.18 12.01
C HIS A 38 17.43 -1.83 12.00
N MET A 39 16.80 -0.79 12.56
CA MET A 39 17.49 0.44 12.94
C MET A 39 17.30 0.73 14.42
N LYS A 40 18.32 1.36 15.04
CA LYS A 40 18.25 1.77 16.46
C LYS A 40 17.03 2.65 16.79
N ILE A 41 16.52 3.39 15.81
CA ILE A 41 15.34 4.22 16.00
C ILE A 41 14.05 3.41 16.17
N ASP A 42 13.99 2.19 15.60
CA ASP A 42 12.84 1.30 15.74
C ASP A 42 12.64 0.84 17.19
N ASP A 43 13.73 0.76 17.97
CA ASP A 43 13.73 0.41 19.39
C ASP A 43 13.05 1.47 20.27
N TYR A 44 13.12 2.75 19.87
CA TYR A 44 12.52 3.86 20.62
C TYR A 44 11.02 4.05 20.34
N ILE A 45 10.48 3.38 19.31
CA ILE A 45 9.05 3.43 19.02
C ILE A 45 8.34 2.48 20.00
N PRO A 46 7.45 2.96 20.87
CA PRO A 46 6.73 2.08 21.79
C PRO A 46 5.72 1.21 21.02
N PHE A 47 5.44 0.01 21.51
CA PHE A 47 4.29 -0.75 21.02
C PHE A 47 2.98 -0.08 21.50
N CYS A 48 1.95 -0.03 20.65
CA CYS A 48 0.64 0.52 21.01
C CYS A 48 -0.49 -0.24 20.29
N GLU A 49 -1.22 -1.06 21.04
CA GLU A 49 -2.23 -1.98 20.53
C GLU A 49 -3.43 -1.28 19.90
N TYR A 50 -3.77 -0.06 20.31
CA TYR A 50 -4.92 0.69 19.76
C TYR A 50 -4.79 0.97 18.27
N PHE A 51 -3.56 0.96 17.74
CA PHE A 51 -3.30 1.10 16.31
C PHE A 51 -3.76 -0.12 15.48
N ILE A 52 -4.23 -1.20 16.10
CA ILE A 52 -4.89 -2.29 15.38
C ILE A 52 -6.13 -1.81 14.61
N ILE A 53 -6.83 -0.80 15.11
CA ILE A 53 -8.01 -0.24 14.44
C ILE A 53 -7.63 0.38 13.09
N PRO A 54 -6.76 1.41 13.02
CA PRO A 54 -6.36 1.96 11.73
C PRO A 54 -5.67 0.93 10.84
N TYR A 55 -4.90 -0.02 11.41
CA TYR A 55 -4.31 -1.10 10.62
C TYR A 55 -5.36 -1.92 9.86
N LEU A 56 -6.44 -2.35 10.53
CA LEU A 56 -7.52 -3.10 9.90
C LEU A 56 -8.37 -2.24 8.95
N LEU A 57 -8.51 -0.93 9.21
CA LEU A 57 -9.18 0.00 8.30
C LEU A 57 -8.47 0.12 6.94
N TRP A 58 -7.20 -0.25 6.84
CA TRP A 58 -6.46 -0.28 5.58
C TRP A 58 -7.18 -1.09 4.49
N PHE A 59 -7.71 -2.26 4.83
CA PHE A 59 -8.42 -3.12 3.87
C PHE A 59 -9.62 -2.39 3.26
N ALA A 60 -10.44 -1.76 4.11
CA ALA A 60 -11.59 -0.97 3.68
C ALA A 60 -11.15 0.26 2.87
N TYR A 61 -10.09 0.94 3.30
CA TYR A 61 -9.60 2.14 2.63
C TYR A 61 -9.14 1.86 1.20
N VAL A 62 -8.32 0.82 1.01
CA VAL A 62 -7.87 0.39 -0.32
C VAL A 62 -9.06 -0.10 -1.16
N ALA A 63 -9.93 -0.96 -0.60
CA ALA A 63 -11.07 -1.51 -1.33
C ALA A 63 -12.05 -0.42 -1.82
N VAL A 64 -12.41 0.53 -0.95
CA VAL A 64 -13.31 1.65 -1.30
C VAL A 64 -12.67 2.55 -2.37
N THR A 65 -11.37 2.84 -2.24
CA THR A 65 -10.67 3.68 -3.24
C THR A 65 -10.62 2.97 -4.60
N VAL A 66 -10.24 1.69 -4.63
CA VAL A 66 -10.26 0.87 -5.86
C VAL A 66 -11.66 0.82 -6.47
N PHE A 67 -12.68 0.54 -5.67
CA PHE A 67 -14.06 0.50 -6.13
C PHE A 67 -14.50 1.83 -6.75
N TYR A 68 -14.23 2.95 -6.07
CA TYR A 68 -14.57 4.28 -6.57
C TYR A 68 -13.90 4.55 -7.92
N PHE A 69 -12.58 4.37 -8.02
CA PHE A 69 -11.86 4.66 -9.26
C PHE A 69 -12.19 3.67 -10.39
N ALA A 70 -12.55 2.43 -10.08
CA ALA A 70 -12.90 1.41 -11.07
C ALA A 70 -14.32 1.55 -11.64
N PHE A 71 -15.29 1.93 -10.80
CA PHE A 71 -16.71 1.84 -11.17
C PHE A 71 -17.45 3.18 -11.17
N ILE A 72 -17.02 4.14 -10.35
CA ILE A 72 -17.70 5.43 -10.18
C ILE A 72 -16.98 6.54 -10.94
N ASN A 73 -15.65 6.55 -10.91
CA ASN A 73 -14.86 7.57 -11.59
C ASN A 73 -15.02 7.45 -13.11
N LYS A 74 -15.34 8.57 -13.76
CA LYS A 74 -15.49 8.65 -15.21
C LYS A 74 -14.14 8.91 -15.91
N ASN A 75 -13.12 9.34 -15.17
CA ASN A 75 -11.79 9.60 -15.71
C ASN A 75 -10.96 8.30 -15.77
N LYS A 76 -10.87 7.70 -16.96
CA LYS A 76 -10.09 6.47 -17.18
C LYS A 76 -8.58 6.66 -16.96
N GLN A 77 -8.06 7.87 -17.15
CA GLN A 77 -6.64 8.13 -16.92
C GLN A 77 -6.31 7.98 -15.43
N GLU A 78 -7.12 8.59 -14.56
CA GLU A 78 -6.93 8.51 -13.11
C GLU A 78 -7.09 7.07 -12.60
N TYR A 79 -8.05 6.32 -13.17
CA TYR A 79 -8.18 4.88 -12.91
C TYR A 79 -6.87 4.14 -13.20
N TRP A 80 -6.32 4.30 -14.41
CA TRP A 80 -5.08 3.60 -14.79
C TRP A 80 -3.87 4.07 -14.01
N GLN A 81 -3.74 5.38 -13.74
CA GLN A 81 -2.67 5.90 -12.87
C GLN A 81 -2.71 5.23 -11.50
N PHE A 82 -3.90 5.12 -10.89
CA PHE A 82 -4.04 4.51 -9.57
C PHE A 82 -3.80 2.99 -9.60
N ILE A 83 -4.46 2.26 -10.50
CA ILE A 83 -4.30 0.79 -10.58
C ILE A 83 -2.88 0.38 -10.98
N LEU A 84 -2.23 1.10 -11.90
CA LEU A 84 -0.83 0.84 -12.24
C LEU A 84 0.10 1.18 -11.06
N THR A 85 -0.17 2.24 -10.30
CA THR A 85 0.61 2.55 -9.08
C THR A 85 0.54 1.39 -8.09
N LEU A 86 -0.67 0.92 -7.76
CA LEU A 86 -0.86 -0.23 -6.87
C LEU A 86 -0.16 -1.48 -7.41
N GLY A 87 -0.35 -1.79 -8.70
CA GLY A 87 0.26 -2.94 -9.35
C GLY A 87 1.79 -2.90 -9.32
N ILE A 88 2.41 -1.74 -9.56
CA ILE A 88 3.87 -1.58 -9.47
C ILE A 88 4.36 -1.85 -8.05
N GLY A 89 3.75 -1.23 -7.03
CA GLY A 89 4.18 -1.41 -5.64
C GLY A 89 4.03 -2.86 -5.17
N MET A 90 2.88 -3.47 -5.44
CA MET A 90 2.59 -4.86 -5.07
C MET A 90 3.48 -5.86 -5.83
N THR A 91 3.74 -5.65 -7.12
CA THR A 91 4.65 -6.50 -7.88
C THR A 91 6.10 -6.35 -7.40
N LEU A 92 6.56 -5.13 -7.15
CA LEU A 92 7.91 -4.89 -6.64
C LEU A 92 8.12 -5.49 -5.26
N PHE A 93 7.12 -5.44 -4.38
CA PHE A 93 7.15 -6.16 -3.12
C PHE A 93 7.44 -7.65 -3.32
N ILE A 94 6.68 -8.34 -4.17
CA ILE A 94 6.90 -9.76 -4.44
C ILE A 94 8.31 -10.00 -4.99
N VAL A 95 8.76 -9.17 -5.93
CA VAL A 95 10.11 -9.30 -6.50
C VAL A 95 11.19 -9.12 -5.44
N VAL A 96 11.08 -8.11 -4.58
CA VAL A 96 12.02 -7.86 -3.48
C VAL A 96 12.02 -9.05 -2.50
N SER A 97 10.86 -9.55 -2.11
CA SER A 97 10.73 -10.71 -1.22
C SER A 97 11.31 -12.00 -1.81
N LEU A 98 11.29 -12.14 -3.14
CA LEU A 98 11.90 -13.28 -3.84
C LEU A 98 13.43 -13.22 -3.86
N ILE A 99 14.00 -12.03 -4.14
CA ILE A 99 15.46 -11.84 -4.31
C ILE A 99 16.18 -11.55 -2.99
N TYR A 100 15.48 -10.91 -2.06
CA TYR A 100 15.98 -10.47 -0.75
C TYR A 100 14.95 -10.83 0.33
N PRO A 101 14.84 -12.12 0.71
CA PRO A 101 14.03 -12.54 1.84
C PRO A 101 14.46 -11.75 3.08
N ASN A 102 13.53 -11.03 3.68
CA ASN A 102 13.79 -10.08 4.75
C ASN A 102 12.79 -10.26 5.90
N GLY A 103 13.04 -9.62 7.03
CA GLY A 103 12.12 -9.63 8.18
C GLY A 103 12.60 -8.75 9.31
N GLN A 104 11.91 -8.83 10.45
CA GLN A 104 12.21 -8.03 11.65
C GLN A 104 11.93 -8.82 12.94
N ASN A 105 12.57 -8.39 14.04
CA ASN A 105 12.45 -8.99 15.37
C ASN A 105 12.02 -7.97 16.44
N LEU A 106 11.13 -7.04 16.08
CA LEU A 106 10.66 -5.93 16.92
C LEU A 106 9.38 -6.27 17.71
N ARG A 107 8.67 -7.34 17.35
CA ARG A 107 7.40 -7.71 18.00
C ARG A 107 7.65 -8.06 19.47
N PRO A 108 7.02 -7.36 20.44
CA PRO A 108 7.16 -7.69 21.84
C PRO A 108 6.35 -8.95 22.18
N GLU A 109 6.66 -9.54 23.33
CA GLU A 109 5.75 -10.49 23.96
C GLU A 109 4.48 -9.77 24.40
N LEU A 110 3.33 -10.21 23.87
CA LEU A 110 2.04 -9.59 24.16
C LEU A 110 1.41 -10.24 25.39
N THR A 111 1.41 -9.54 26.52
CA THR A 111 0.75 -9.97 27.76
C THR A 111 -0.56 -9.21 27.96
N GLY A 112 -1.67 -9.92 28.21
CA GLY A 112 -2.96 -9.33 28.54
C GLY A 112 -4.13 -9.96 27.79
N ASP A 113 -5.34 -9.65 28.25
CA ASP A 113 -6.61 -10.23 27.80
C ASP A 113 -7.55 -9.19 27.15
N GLY A 114 -7.12 -7.93 27.02
CA GLY A 114 -7.90 -6.88 26.37
C GLY A 114 -8.16 -7.15 24.88
N ILE A 115 -9.32 -6.72 24.37
CA ILE A 115 -9.76 -6.98 22.99
C ILE A 115 -8.74 -6.52 21.93
N PHE A 116 -8.08 -5.38 22.14
CA PHE A 116 -7.06 -4.89 21.20
C PHE A 116 -5.82 -5.78 21.16
N ILE A 117 -5.35 -6.24 22.32
CA ILE A 117 -4.23 -7.18 22.41
C ILE A 117 -4.58 -8.51 21.73
N GLN A 118 -5.78 -9.04 21.95
CA GLN A 118 -6.23 -10.27 21.29
C GLN A 118 -6.27 -10.11 19.76
N LEU A 119 -6.72 -8.96 19.25
CA LEU A 119 -6.72 -8.67 17.83
C LEU A 119 -5.29 -8.57 17.26
N VAL A 120 -4.35 -7.97 18.00
CA VAL A 120 -2.93 -7.94 17.59
C VAL A 120 -2.32 -9.33 17.63
N GLN A 121 -2.61 -10.14 18.65
CA GLN A 121 -2.18 -11.54 18.72
C GLN A 121 -2.68 -12.32 17.52
N TYR A 122 -3.96 -12.18 17.16
CA TYR A 122 -4.51 -12.80 15.96
C TYR A 122 -3.85 -12.28 14.68
N LEU A 123 -3.63 -10.97 14.57
CA LEU A 123 -2.89 -10.40 13.44
C LEU A 123 -1.49 -11.03 13.31
N TYR A 124 -0.78 -11.22 14.42
CA TYR A 124 0.56 -11.84 14.40
C TYR A 124 0.57 -13.31 13.99
N THR A 125 -0.56 -14.03 14.04
CA THR A 125 -0.64 -15.42 13.56
C THR A 125 -0.90 -15.53 12.06
N ILE A 126 -1.55 -14.52 11.47
CA ILE A 126 -1.92 -14.52 10.05
C ILE A 126 -0.97 -13.68 9.18
N ASP A 127 -0.22 -12.76 9.79
CA ASP A 127 0.73 -11.86 9.13
C ASP A 127 2.10 -12.05 9.79
N THR A 128 3.06 -12.61 9.05
CA THR A 128 4.37 -12.97 9.60
C THR A 128 5.28 -11.73 9.69
N PRO A 129 6.31 -11.70 10.54
CA PRO A 129 7.27 -10.59 10.57
C PRO A 129 8.32 -10.71 9.44
N THR A 130 7.99 -11.38 8.33
CA THR A 130 8.89 -11.65 7.20
C THR A 130 8.36 -11.00 5.92
N ASN A 131 9.24 -10.82 4.94
CA ASN A 131 8.96 -10.18 3.65
C ASN A 131 8.23 -8.84 3.82
N ILE A 132 8.81 -7.91 4.58
CA ILE A 132 8.16 -6.66 5.00
C ILE A 132 8.60 -5.44 4.16
N LEU A 133 9.68 -5.57 3.38
CA LEU A 133 10.27 -4.50 2.58
C LEU A 133 9.84 -4.56 1.10
N PRO A 134 9.36 -3.45 0.50
CA PRO A 134 8.83 -2.24 1.13
C PRO A 134 7.44 -2.46 1.72
N SER A 135 7.01 -1.61 2.67
CA SER A 135 5.69 -1.77 3.28
C SER A 135 4.55 -1.53 2.28
N ILE A 136 3.80 -2.57 1.95
CA ILE A 136 2.58 -2.47 1.12
C ILE A 136 1.51 -1.64 1.80
N HIS A 137 1.35 -1.76 3.12
CA HIS A 137 0.40 -0.97 3.90
C HIS A 137 0.65 0.53 3.71
N VAL A 138 1.91 0.95 3.83
CA VAL A 138 2.33 2.34 3.60
C VAL A 138 2.15 2.73 2.14
N PHE A 139 2.71 1.95 1.22
CA PHE A 139 2.71 2.28 -0.21
C PHE A 139 1.28 2.44 -0.74
N ASN A 140 0.39 1.48 -0.47
CA ASN A 140 -0.99 1.51 -0.95
C ASN A 140 -1.78 2.65 -0.30
N SER A 141 -1.54 2.96 0.97
CA SER A 141 -2.20 4.09 1.66
C SER A 141 -1.82 5.42 1.02
N ILE A 142 -0.53 5.64 0.77
CA ILE A 142 -0.05 6.85 0.09
C ILE A 142 -0.61 6.92 -1.34
N ALA A 143 -0.63 5.81 -2.08
CA ALA A 143 -1.23 5.75 -3.42
C ALA A 143 -2.72 6.12 -3.42
N CYS A 144 -3.49 5.61 -2.45
CA CYS A 144 -4.90 5.97 -2.27
C CYS A 144 -5.05 7.46 -1.96
N CYS A 145 -4.21 8.00 -1.08
CA CYS A 145 -4.22 9.41 -0.70
C CYS A 145 -3.94 10.30 -1.92
N ILE A 146 -2.89 10.00 -2.69
CA ILE A 146 -2.55 10.71 -3.92
C ILE A 146 -3.71 10.67 -4.92
N ALA A 147 -4.32 9.50 -5.15
CA ALA A 147 -5.44 9.38 -6.08
C ALA A 147 -6.63 10.27 -5.67
N VAL A 148 -7.00 10.24 -4.38
CA VAL A 148 -8.09 11.07 -3.84
C VAL A 148 -7.78 12.56 -3.96
N PHE A 149 -6.55 12.99 -3.67
CA PHE A 149 -6.14 14.39 -3.75
C PHE A 149 -6.03 14.91 -5.19
N HIS A 150 -5.64 14.05 -6.14
CA HIS A 150 -5.54 14.41 -7.57
C HIS A 150 -6.91 14.47 -8.26
N HIS A 151 -7.93 13.80 -7.72
CA HIS A 151 -9.25 13.79 -8.31
C HIS A 151 -9.95 15.15 -8.18
N LYS A 152 -10.09 15.88 -9.30
CA LYS A 152 -10.61 17.27 -9.31
C LYS A 152 -11.95 17.44 -8.57
N PRO A 153 -12.98 16.57 -8.72
CA PRO A 153 -14.23 16.67 -7.98
C PRO A 153 -14.09 16.61 -6.45
N PHE A 154 -13.00 16.03 -5.92
CA PHE A 154 -12.75 15.94 -4.48
C PHE A 154 -11.99 17.14 -3.92
N GLN A 155 -11.34 17.96 -4.76
CA GLN A 155 -10.55 19.11 -4.32
C GLN A 155 -11.36 20.14 -3.52
N LYS A 156 -12.68 20.20 -3.71
CA LYS A 156 -13.58 21.08 -2.95
C LYS A 156 -14.09 20.46 -1.63
N ARG A 157 -13.88 19.16 -1.42
CA ARG A 157 -14.40 18.40 -0.27
C ARG A 157 -13.36 18.33 0.84
N LYS A 158 -13.13 19.45 1.55
CA LYS A 158 -12.09 19.56 2.59
C LYS A 158 -12.17 18.45 3.65
N VAL A 159 -13.37 18.12 4.13
CA VAL A 159 -13.56 17.05 5.13
C VAL A 159 -13.08 15.69 4.61
N LEU A 160 -13.37 15.37 3.35
CA LEU A 160 -12.90 14.13 2.72
C LEU A 160 -11.37 14.13 2.65
N LEU A 161 -10.76 15.20 2.14
CA LEU A 161 -9.30 15.29 1.99
C LEU A 161 -8.58 15.20 3.33
N THR A 162 -9.05 15.93 4.34
CA THR A 162 -8.50 15.86 5.70
C THR A 162 -8.66 14.47 6.29
N GLY A 163 -9.85 13.86 6.18
CA GLY A 163 -10.09 12.50 6.65
C GLY A 163 -9.18 11.47 5.98
N THR A 164 -8.99 11.59 4.66
CA THR A 164 -8.06 10.74 3.89
C THR A 164 -6.61 10.90 4.34
N ALA A 165 -6.14 12.13 4.55
CA ALA A 165 -4.79 12.39 5.03
C ALA A 165 -4.57 11.87 6.46
N VAL A 166 -5.53 12.08 7.36
CA VAL A 166 -5.49 11.56 8.73
C VAL A 166 -5.47 10.04 8.73
N LEU A 167 -6.38 9.39 8.00
CA LEU A 167 -6.44 7.93 7.93
C LEU A 167 -5.15 7.34 7.36
N THR A 168 -4.62 7.91 6.28
CA THR A 168 -3.33 7.50 5.69
C THR A 168 -2.21 7.59 6.72
N THR A 169 -2.13 8.70 7.45
CA THR A 169 -1.12 8.90 8.51
C THR A 169 -1.28 7.87 9.63
N LEU A 170 -2.51 7.63 10.09
CA LEU A 170 -2.79 6.64 11.13
C LEU A 170 -2.41 5.23 10.70
N ILE A 171 -2.65 4.84 9.43
CA ILE A 171 -2.22 3.53 8.92
C ILE A 171 -0.70 3.43 8.88
N VAL A 172 0.00 4.46 8.39
CA VAL A 172 1.48 4.48 8.36
C VAL A 172 2.02 4.33 9.77
N LEU A 173 1.51 5.12 10.72
CA LEU A 173 1.88 5.00 12.12
C LEU A 173 1.53 3.62 12.69
N ALA A 174 0.40 3.04 12.32
CA ALA A 174 0.01 1.71 12.78
C ALA A 174 1.03 0.64 12.42
N THR A 175 1.64 0.72 11.24
CA THR A 175 2.64 -0.26 10.82
C THR A 175 3.84 -0.33 11.77
N VAL A 176 4.26 0.80 12.34
CA VAL A 176 5.41 0.86 13.24
C VAL A 176 5.01 0.69 14.71
N PHE A 177 3.85 1.22 15.13
CA PHE A 177 3.35 1.04 16.51
C PHE A 177 2.93 -0.40 16.80
N LEU A 178 2.43 -1.13 15.80
CA LEU A 178 2.14 -2.55 15.92
C LEU A 178 3.34 -3.44 15.63
N LYS A 179 4.54 -2.87 15.46
CA LYS A 179 5.75 -3.63 15.16
C LYS A 179 5.54 -4.60 13.99
N GLN A 180 4.88 -4.13 12.94
CA GLN A 180 4.71 -4.87 11.69
C GLN A 180 5.84 -4.57 10.71
N HIS A 181 6.21 -3.29 10.63
CA HIS A 181 7.26 -2.80 9.76
C HIS A 181 8.31 -2.01 10.54
N THR A 182 9.54 -2.04 10.03
CA THR A 182 10.63 -1.13 10.41
C THR A 182 10.43 0.23 9.74
N LEU A 183 11.10 1.27 10.24
CA LEU A 183 11.13 2.56 9.54
C LEU A 183 11.81 2.49 8.17
N VAL A 184 12.73 1.54 7.94
CA VAL A 184 13.32 1.32 6.61
C VAL A 184 12.22 0.97 5.61
N ASP A 185 11.30 0.08 5.99
CA ASP A 185 10.21 -0.36 5.11
C ASP A 185 9.25 0.77 4.77
N VAL A 186 8.98 1.64 5.75
CA VAL A 186 8.15 2.84 5.60
C VAL A 186 8.81 3.83 4.64
N ILE A 187 10.11 4.12 4.83
CA ILE A 187 10.87 5.06 3.99
C ILE A 187 10.98 4.52 2.56
N ALA A 188 11.30 3.23 2.41
CA ALA A 188 11.40 2.58 1.10
C ALA A 188 10.05 2.62 0.35
N ALA A 189 8.93 2.36 1.04
CA ALA A 189 7.60 2.48 0.47
C ALA A 189 7.28 3.92 0.03
N ALA A 190 7.57 4.92 0.87
CA ALA A 190 7.35 6.32 0.54
C ALA A 190 8.22 6.79 -0.64
N ALA A 191 9.49 6.39 -0.67
CA ALA A 191 10.41 6.69 -1.77
C ALA A 191 9.95 6.05 -3.08
N LEU A 192 9.55 4.77 -3.05
CA LEU A 192 9.00 4.09 -4.22
C LEU A 192 7.71 4.78 -4.71
N ASN A 193 6.83 5.17 -3.79
CA ASN A 193 5.60 5.87 -4.15
C ASN A 193 5.88 7.22 -4.80
N LEU A 194 6.88 7.97 -4.30
CA LEU A 194 7.33 9.20 -4.94
C LEU A 194 7.81 8.97 -6.38
N VAL A 195 8.57 7.90 -6.65
CA VAL A 195 8.99 7.53 -8.01
C VAL A 195 7.76 7.24 -8.89
N CYS A 196 6.82 6.41 -8.43
CA CYS A 196 5.57 6.14 -9.14
C CYS A 196 4.78 7.43 -9.42
N TYR A 197 4.74 8.34 -8.45
CA TYR A 197 4.07 9.63 -8.58
C TYR A 197 4.67 10.47 -9.72
N GLN A 198 6.00 10.60 -9.78
CA GLN A 198 6.67 11.35 -10.86
C GLN A 198 6.40 10.71 -12.23
N LEU A 199 6.45 9.38 -12.32
CA LEU A 199 6.29 8.67 -13.59
C LEU A 199 4.85 8.70 -14.11
N LEU A 200 3.86 8.50 -13.23
CA LEU A 200 2.47 8.27 -13.63
C LEU A 200 1.59 9.53 -13.56
N TYR A 201 1.86 10.43 -12.62
CA TYR A 201 1.03 11.63 -12.40
C TYR A 201 1.66 12.92 -12.93
N LYS A 202 2.98 12.93 -13.19
CA LYS A 202 3.71 14.05 -13.80
C LYS A 202 4.51 13.61 -15.04
N PRO A 203 3.85 13.10 -16.10
CA PRO A 203 4.59 12.76 -17.31
C PRO A 203 5.33 14.00 -17.81
N ARG A 204 6.66 13.94 -17.87
CA ARG A 204 7.47 14.94 -18.56
C ARG A 204 6.91 15.04 -19.97
N ALA A 205 6.50 16.23 -20.38
CA ALA A 205 6.25 16.49 -21.79
C ALA A 205 7.57 16.18 -22.51
N VAL A 206 7.62 15.05 -23.21
CA VAL A 206 8.64 14.86 -24.24
C VAL A 206 8.42 16.04 -25.16
N HIS A 207 9.38 16.97 -25.20
CA HIS A 207 9.35 18.09 -26.12
C HIS A 207 9.18 17.49 -27.52
N ALA A 208 7.94 17.51 -28.02
CA ALA A 208 7.70 17.33 -29.43
C ALA A 208 8.40 18.51 -30.09
N GLU A 209 9.57 18.27 -30.67
CA GLU A 209 10.16 19.19 -31.62
C GLU A 209 9.06 19.51 -32.62
N LYS A 210 8.61 20.77 -32.61
CA LYS A 210 7.70 21.27 -33.63
C LYS A 210 8.42 21.04 -34.96
N PRO A 211 7.81 20.38 -35.95
CA PRO A 211 8.43 20.28 -37.26
C PRO A 211 8.70 21.72 -37.73
N ALA A 212 9.95 21.99 -38.11
CA ALA A 212 10.33 23.25 -38.70
C ALA A 212 9.38 23.52 -39.87
N ARG A 213 8.68 24.66 -39.82
CA ARG A 213 7.95 25.15 -40.98
C ARG A 213 8.99 25.49 -42.04
N VAL A 214 9.07 24.67 -43.09
CA VAL A 214 9.69 25.01 -44.37
C VAL A 214 8.62 25.67 -45.23
#